data_AF-A0A3D4B2H7-F1
#
_entry.id   AF-A0A3D4B2H7-F1
#
_cell.length_a   1.000
_cell.length_b   1.000
_cell.length_c   1.000
_cell.angle_alpha   90.00
_cell.angle_beta   90.00
_cell.angle_gamma   90.00
#
_symmetry.space_group_name_H-M   'P 1'
#
loop_
_entity.id
_entity.type
_entity.pdbx_description
1 polymer ?
#
loop_
_entity_poly.entity_id
_entity_poly.type
_entity_poly.pdbx_seq_one_letter_code
_entity_poly.pdbx_strand_id
1 'polypeptide(L)'
;MNRLIAILTTAVVLLMSGGSAVAQVKNIGTVVFPTSGSPEAQKYFLRGAAILHSFGWKQAIEQFHKAQELDPDFAMAYWGEALCYNHPLQNEGNLEEPRQVLKRLGATPEARLAKAPTDREKGFLRAVEAKFFNEGDAAQRKFAYREAMQQLYEAYPNDHEVASYYALSLLSAASR
;
A
#
# COMPACT_ATOMS: atom_id res chain seq x y z
N MET A 1 -16.61 49.79 -49.12
CA MET A 1 -15.87 50.78 -48.31
C MET A 1 -16.53 50.86 -46.94
N ASN A 2 -15.81 50.41 -45.89
CA ASN A 2 -16.01 50.58 -44.43
C ASN A 2 -17.43 50.36 -43.85
N ARG A 3 -17.78 49.19 -43.29
CA ARG A 3 -17.51 48.69 -41.91
C ARG A 3 -17.78 49.70 -40.78
N LEU A 4 -18.97 49.59 -40.14
CA LEU A 4 -19.40 50.13 -38.83
C LEU A 4 -20.77 49.45 -38.55
N ILE A 5 -21.19 48.89 -37.40
CA ILE A 5 -20.73 48.80 -36.02
C ILE A 5 -21.34 47.50 -35.46
N ALA A 6 -20.54 46.74 -34.71
CA ALA A 6 -20.94 45.49 -34.08
C ALA A 6 -21.87 45.73 -32.88
N ILE A 7 -22.96 44.98 -32.84
CA ILE A 7 -24.01 45.00 -31.82
C ILE A 7 -23.70 43.93 -30.76
N LEU A 8 -23.86 44.35 -29.51
CA LEU A 8 -24.03 43.59 -28.26
C LEU A 8 -22.93 42.62 -27.81
N THR A 9 -22.22 43.09 -26.78
CA THR A 9 -21.58 42.31 -25.72
C THR A 9 -22.50 41.21 -25.18
N THR A 10 -22.22 39.94 -25.50
CA THR A 10 -22.68 38.81 -24.70
C THR A 10 -21.49 38.31 -23.89
N ALA A 11 -21.47 38.62 -22.60
CA ALA A 11 -20.52 38.07 -21.65
C ALA A 11 -20.79 36.57 -21.49
N VAL A 12 -19.96 35.73 -22.12
CA VAL A 12 -19.95 34.30 -21.84
C VAL A 12 -19.05 34.10 -20.62
N VAL A 13 -19.67 33.99 -19.45
CA VAL A 13 -19.00 33.47 -18.25
C VAL A 13 -18.87 31.96 -18.43
N LEU A 14 -17.69 31.50 -18.85
CA LEU A 14 -17.34 30.09 -18.79
C LEU A 14 -17.16 29.72 -17.30
N LEU A 15 -18.17 29.09 -16.73
CA LEU A 15 -18.03 28.33 -15.49
C LEU A 15 -17.05 27.19 -15.75
N MET A 16 -15.78 27.41 -15.43
CA MET A 16 -14.79 26.37 -15.23
C MET A 16 -15.21 25.57 -13.99
N SER A 17 -16.13 24.63 -14.17
CA SER A 17 -16.35 23.55 -13.22
C SER A 17 -15.11 22.66 -13.27
N GLY A 18 -14.05 23.08 -12.57
CA GLY A 18 -12.90 22.26 -12.24
C GLY A 18 -13.33 21.18 -11.26
N GLY A 19 -14.08 20.19 -11.76
CA GLY A 19 -14.21 18.92 -11.06
C GLY A 19 -12.83 18.30 -11.01
N SER A 20 -12.24 18.19 -9.83
CA SER A 20 -11.02 17.42 -9.60
C SER A 20 -11.26 16.00 -10.11
N ALA A 21 -10.80 15.72 -11.33
CA ALA A 21 -10.80 14.37 -11.86
C ALA A 21 -9.81 13.57 -11.02
N VAL A 22 -10.32 12.85 -10.01
CA VAL A 22 -9.56 11.78 -9.38
C VAL A 22 -9.25 10.81 -10.51
N ALA A 23 -7.97 10.73 -10.90
CA ALA A 23 -7.51 9.80 -11.92
C ALA A 23 -7.91 8.38 -11.50
N GLN A 24 -8.93 7.83 -12.14
CA GLN A 24 -9.36 6.46 -11.95
C GLN A 24 -8.34 5.58 -12.66
N VAL A 25 -7.47 4.92 -11.90
CA VAL A 25 -6.50 3.99 -12.44
C VAL A 25 -7.25 2.71 -12.87
N LYS A 26 -7.77 2.73 -14.11
CA LYS A 26 -8.67 1.69 -14.66
C LYS A 26 -7.93 0.42 -15.08
N ASN A 27 -6.67 0.54 -15.51
CA ASN A 27 -5.84 -0.58 -15.99
C ASN A 27 -4.50 -0.55 -15.25
N ILE A 28 -4.44 -1.22 -14.11
CA ILE A 28 -3.18 -1.53 -13.44
C ILE A 28 -2.82 -2.96 -13.88
N GLY A 29 -1.55 -3.23 -14.17
CA GLY A 29 -1.11 -4.54 -14.65
C GLY A 29 -1.58 -5.70 -13.75
N THR A 30 -1.53 -6.93 -14.27
CA THR A 30 -1.96 -8.12 -13.54
C THR A 30 -0.98 -8.44 -12.40
N VAL A 31 -1.43 -8.27 -11.16
CA VAL A 31 -0.72 -8.72 -9.96
C VAL A 31 -1.11 -10.16 -9.65
N VAL A 32 -0.13 -11.04 -9.47
CA VAL A 32 -0.34 -12.43 -9.02
C VAL A 32 0.19 -12.53 -7.60
N PHE A 33 -0.72 -12.44 -6.63
CA PHE A 33 -0.39 -12.47 -5.21
C PHE A 33 -1.33 -13.44 -4.49
N PRO A 34 -1.05 -14.76 -4.50
CA PRO A 34 -1.85 -15.74 -3.77
C PRO A 34 -1.86 -15.43 -2.27
N THR A 35 -3.04 -15.49 -1.66
CA THR A 35 -3.25 -15.29 -0.22
C THR A 35 -4.30 -16.26 0.31
N SER A 36 -4.52 -16.25 1.63
CA SER A 36 -5.54 -17.01 2.33
C SER A 36 -6.89 -16.32 2.46
N GLY A 37 -7.05 -15.08 1.96
CA GLY A 37 -8.30 -14.34 2.10
C GLY A 37 -9.43 -14.97 1.29
N SER A 38 -10.68 -14.66 1.67
CA SER A 38 -11.85 -15.08 0.90
C SER A 38 -11.76 -14.66 -0.58
N PRO A 39 -12.36 -15.40 -1.53
CA PRO A 39 -12.33 -15.03 -2.95
C PRO A 39 -12.82 -13.60 -3.23
N GLU A 40 -13.78 -13.10 -2.45
CA GLU A 40 -14.32 -11.75 -2.52
C GLU A 40 -13.31 -10.72 -2.02
N ALA A 41 -12.73 -10.93 -0.84
CA ALA A 41 -11.72 -10.04 -0.27
C ALA A 41 -10.44 -10.00 -1.12
N GLN A 42 -10.04 -11.14 -1.69
CA GLN A 42 -8.87 -11.28 -2.55
C GLN A 42 -8.93 -10.36 -3.78
N LYS A 43 -10.13 -10.14 -4.36
CA LYS A 43 -10.29 -9.21 -5.50
C LYS A 43 -9.90 -7.79 -5.14
N TYR A 44 -10.32 -7.33 -3.96
CA TYR A 44 -9.99 -6.00 -3.46
C TYR A 44 -8.53 -5.91 -3.04
N PHE A 45 -7.99 -6.94 -2.37
CA PHE A 45 -6.58 -7.01 -2.03
C PHE A 45 -5.68 -6.92 -3.27
N LEU A 46 -5.95 -7.70 -4.32
CA LEU A 46 -5.17 -7.65 -5.56
C LEU A 46 -5.22 -6.25 -6.21
N ARG A 47 -6.38 -5.61 -6.20
CA ARG A 47 -6.50 -4.23 -6.70
C ARG A 47 -5.71 -3.24 -5.84
N GLY A 48 -5.78 -3.37 -4.52
CA GLY A 48 -4.99 -2.57 -3.57
C GLY A 48 -3.49 -2.74 -3.78
N ALA A 49 -3.01 -3.98 -3.89
CA ALA A 49 -1.61 -4.32 -4.15
C ALA A 49 -1.12 -3.73 -5.49
N ALA A 50 -1.93 -3.83 -6.54
CA ALA A 50 -1.62 -3.24 -7.84
C ALA A 50 -1.47 -1.71 -7.76
N ILE A 51 -2.41 -1.03 -7.08
CA ILE A 51 -2.34 0.42 -6.84
C ILE A 51 -1.09 0.76 -6.01
N LEU A 52 -0.81 -0.06 -4.98
CA LEU A 52 0.31 0.14 -4.07
C LEU A 52 1.66 0.06 -4.78
N HIS A 53 1.83 -0.88 -5.71
CA HIS A 53 3.00 -0.97 -6.61
C HIS A 53 3.19 0.27 -7.49
N SER A 54 2.13 1.05 -7.70
CA SER A 54 2.16 2.33 -8.42
C SER A 54 2.20 3.54 -7.47
N PHE A 55 2.53 3.34 -6.18
CA PHE A 55 2.62 4.38 -5.15
C PHE A 55 1.30 5.15 -4.91
N GLY A 56 0.15 4.53 -5.22
CA GLY A 56 -1.21 5.11 -5.05
C GLY A 56 -1.78 4.90 -3.64
N TRP A 57 -1.12 5.42 -2.61
CA TRP A 57 -1.38 5.06 -1.20
C TRP A 57 -2.85 5.21 -0.77
N LYS A 58 -3.48 6.34 -1.05
CA LYS A 58 -4.87 6.62 -0.59
C LYS A 58 -5.86 5.66 -1.23
N GLN A 59 -5.74 5.45 -2.53
CA GLN A 59 -6.64 4.55 -3.27
C GLN A 59 -6.39 3.09 -2.89
N ALA A 60 -5.16 2.72 -2.54
CA ALA A 60 -4.83 1.38 -2.06
C ALA A 60 -5.47 1.11 -0.68
N ILE A 61 -5.40 2.07 0.26
CA ILE A 61 -6.07 1.98 1.57
C ILE A 61 -7.57 1.69 1.40
N GLU A 62 -8.26 2.42 0.50
CA GLU A 62 -9.68 2.18 0.23
C GLU A 62 -9.97 0.74 -0.24
N GLN A 63 -9.07 0.12 -1.02
CA GLN A 63 -9.26 -1.28 -1.42
C GLN A 63 -8.98 -2.24 -0.27
N PHE A 64 -7.95 -1.98 0.53
CA PHE A 64 -7.63 -2.82 1.69
C PHE A 64 -8.72 -2.76 2.75
N HIS A 65 -9.34 -1.60 3.00
CA HIS A 65 -10.52 -1.49 3.87
C HIS A 65 -11.67 -2.37 3.38
N LYS A 66 -12.00 -2.36 2.08
CA LYS A 66 -13.03 -3.24 1.52
C LYS A 66 -12.69 -4.72 1.68
N ALA A 67 -11.41 -5.09 1.53
CA ALA A 67 -10.98 -6.46 1.78
C ALA A 67 -11.16 -6.85 3.26
N GLN A 68 -10.86 -5.95 4.21
CA GLN A 68 -11.06 -6.15 5.64
C GLN A 68 -12.55 -6.24 6.03
N GLU A 69 -13.41 -5.44 5.40
CA GLU A 69 -14.87 -5.50 5.62
C GLU A 69 -15.45 -6.85 5.21
N LEU A 70 -14.93 -7.44 4.13
CA LEU A 70 -15.36 -8.74 3.61
C LEU A 70 -14.75 -9.92 4.36
N ASP A 71 -13.54 -9.75 4.89
CA ASP A 71 -12.81 -10.77 5.63
C ASP A 71 -11.98 -10.12 6.75
N PRO A 72 -12.56 -9.94 7.97
CA PRO A 72 -11.92 -9.23 9.07
C PRO A 72 -10.67 -9.90 9.64
N ASP A 73 -10.45 -11.18 9.34
CA ASP A 73 -9.25 -11.92 9.75
C ASP A 73 -8.20 -12.00 8.64
N PHE A 74 -8.45 -11.36 7.49
CA PHE A 74 -7.53 -11.39 6.35
C PHE A 74 -6.26 -10.56 6.60
N ALA A 75 -5.26 -11.22 7.17
CA ALA A 75 -3.99 -10.62 7.56
C ALA A 75 -3.32 -9.77 6.47
N MET A 76 -3.36 -10.21 5.21
CA MET A 76 -2.71 -9.50 4.11
C MET A 76 -3.38 -8.18 3.75
N ALA A 77 -4.68 -8.01 4.01
CA ALA A 77 -5.34 -6.73 3.82
C ALA A 77 -4.84 -5.67 4.82
N TYR A 78 -4.63 -6.05 6.08
CA TYR A 78 -4.04 -5.15 7.09
C TYR A 78 -2.56 -4.88 6.84
N TRP A 79 -1.81 -5.89 6.40
CA TRP A 79 -0.42 -5.72 5.96
C TRP A 79 -0.31 -4.70 4.81
N GLY A 80 -1.16 -4.82 3.80
CA GLY A 80 -1.17 -3.92 2.64
C GLY A 80 -1.52 -2.49 3.01
N GLU A 81 -2.51 -2.30 3.88
CA GLU A 81 -2.86 -0.97 4.40
C GLU A 81 -1.71 -0.37 5.22
N ALA A 82 -1.08 -1.13 6.12
CA ALA A 82 0.05 -0.63 6.91
C ALA A 82 1.22 -0.17 6.01
N LEU A 83 1.48 -0.89 4.93
CA LEU A 83 2.49 -0.50 3.94
C LEU A 83 2.15 0.78 3.17
N CYS A 84 0.88 1.20 3.09
CA CYS A 84 0.52 2.48 2.46
C CYS A 84 1.07 3.70 3.23
N TYR A 85 1.43 3.51 4.50
CA TYR A 85 2.10 4.51 5.33
C TYR A 85 3.64 4.38 5.31
N ASN A 86 4.17 3.30 4.73
CA ASN A 86 5.60 3.14 4.52
C ASN A 86 5.98 3.80 3.19
N HIS A 87 6.62 4.97 3.24
CA HIS A 87 7.10 5.68 2.06
C HIS A 87 8.61 5.49 1.95
N PRO A 88 9.09 4.38 1.33
CA PRO A 88 10.46 3.88 1.48
C PRO A 88 11.55 4.84 0.99
N LEU A 89 11.21 5.79 0.12
CA LEU A 89 12.12 6.77 -0.46
C LEU A 89 12.05 8.15 0.21
N GLN A 90 11.29 8.24 1.31
CA GLN A 90 11.14 9.45 2.10
C GLN A 90 11.71 9.25 3.51
N ASN A 91 11.81 10.34 4.26
CA ASN A 91 12.04 10.26 5.69
C ASN A 91 10.88 9.51 6.36
N GLU A 92 11.18 8.82 7.44
CA GLU A 92 10.16 8.04 8.13
C GLU A 92 9.06 8.96 8.66
N GLY A 93 7.83 8.65 8.29
CA GLY A 93 6.64 9.32 8.80
C GLY A 93 6.29 8.88 10.21
N ASN A 94 5.14 9.33 10.69
CA ASN A 94 4.61 8.89 11.97
C ASN A 94 4.31 7.37 11.94
N LEU A 95 4.76 6.65 12.97
CA LEU A 95 4.52 5.22 13.14
C LEU A 95 3.14 4.89 13.72
N GLU A 96 2.41 5.88 14.21
CA GLU A 96 1.12 5.65 14.89
C GLU A 96 0.11 4.98 13.98
N GLU A 97 -0.12 5.51 12.77
CA GLU A 97 -1.09 4.97 11.81
C GLU A 97 -0.81 3.50 11.43
N PRO A 98 0.38 3.12 10.90
CA PRO A 98 0.62 1.72 10.56
C PRO A 98 0.56 0.78 11.77
N ARG A 99 0.92 1.25 12.97
CA ARG A 99 0.76 0.47 14.21
C ARG A 99 -0.71 0.27 14.57
N GLN A 100 -1.54 1.29 14.43
CA GLN A 100 -2.98 1.20 14.69
C GLN A 100 -3.67 0.24 13.71
N VAL A 101 -3.31 0.30 12.42
CA VAL A 101 -3.77 -0.67 11.42
C VAL A 101 -3.47 -2.10 11.86
N LEU A 102 -2.21 -2.40 12.21
CA LEU A 102 -1.84 -3.73 12.66
C LEU A 102 -2.55 -4.10 13.97
N LYS A 103 -2.70 -3.18 14.93
CA LYS A 103 -3.46 -3.44 16.16
C LYS A 103 -4.94 -3.78 15.91
N ARG A 104 -5.56 -3.28 14.83
CA ARG A 104 -6.91 -3.70 14.42
C ARG A 104 -6.96 -5.16 13.97
N LEU A 105 -5.90 -5.69 13.36
CA LEU A 105 -5.78 -7.12 13.06
C LEU A 105 -5.62 -7.95 14.34
N GLY A 106 -4.81 -7.48 15.30
CA GLY A 106 -4.61 -8.17 16.57
C GLY A 106 -3.70 -7.41 17.53
N ALA A 107 -3.93 -7.57 18.84
CA ALA A 107 -3.26 -6.78 19.87
C ALA A 107 -1.75 -7.04 19.99
N THR A 108 -1.32 -8.30 19.76
CA THR A 108 0.10 -8.70 19.85
C THR A 108 0.61 -9.23 18.52
N PRO A 109 1.94 -9.24 18.30
CA PRO A 109 2.54 -9.86 17.11
C PRO A 109 2.09 -11.32 16.92
N GLU A 110 1.99 -12.10 17.99
CA GLU A 110 1.58 -13.51 17.96
C GLU A 110 0.13 -13.65 17.51
N ALA A 111 -0.76 -12.78 18.02
CA ALA A 111 -2.17 -12.77 17.62
C ALA A 111 -2.34 -12.43 16.14
N ARG A 112 -1.51 -11.52 15.60
CA ARG A 112 -1.51 -11.17 14.17
C ARG A 112 -0.95 -12.29 13.31
N LEU A 113 0.16 -12.91 13.72
CA LEU A 113 0.76 -14.04 13.03
C LEU A 113 -0.15 -15.28 13.01
N ALA A 114 -0.96 -15.49 14.05
CA ALA A 114 -1.93 -16.58 14.09
C ALA A 114 -3.03 -16.48 13.01
N LYS A 115 -3.28 -15.28 12.48
CA LYS A 115 -4.25 -15.04 11.41
C LYS A 115 -3.68 -15.24 10.00
N ALA A 116 -2.37 -15.43 9.87
CA ALA A 116 -1.71 -15.76 8.60
C ALA A 116 -1.43 -17.28 8.54
N PRO A 117 -2.19 -18.06 7.75
CA PRO A 117 -2.03 -19.51 7.74
C PRO A 117 -0.79 -19.99 6.99
N THR A 118 -0.30 -19.22 6.01
CA THR A 118 0.87 -19.61 5.21
C THR A 118 2.17 -19.02 5.74
N ASP A 119 3.29 -19.72 5.56
CA ASP A 119 4.61 -19.22 5.98
C ASP A 119 5.04 -17.98 5.20
N ARG A 120 4.59 -17.87 3.93
CA ARG A 120 4.79 -16.69 3.09
C ARG A 120 4.12 -15.45 3.69
N GLU A 121 2.85 -15.54 4.06
CA GLU A 121 2.12 -14.43 4.68
C GLU A 121 2.68 -14.09 6.07
N LYS A 122 3.05 -15.10 6.87
CA LYS A 122 3.76 -14.86 8.13
C LYS A 122 5.06 -14.10 7.93
N GLY A 123 5.82 -14.41 6.87
CA GLY A 123 7.05 -13.67 6.57
C GLY A 123 6.78 -12.21 6.22
N PHE A 124 5.74 -11.92 5.42
CA PHE A 124 5.33 -10.54 5.15
C PHE A 124 4.90 -9.80 6.42
N LEU A 125 4.14 -10.45 7.31
CA LEU A 125 3.78 -9.89 8.61
C LEU A 125 5.02 -9.61 9.46
N ARG A 126 5.93 -10.58 9.62
CA ARG A 126 7.18 -10.38 10.36
C ARG A 126 8.00 -9.20 9.83
N ALA A 127 8.02 -8.99 8.52
CA ALA A 127 8.69 -7.84 7.94
C ALA A 127 8.04 -6.52 8.38
N VAL A 128 6.71 -6.37 8.29
CA VAL A 128 6.06 -5.13 8.76
C VAL A 128 6.12 -4.95 10.28
N GLU A 129 6.16 -6.03 11.06
CA GLU A 129 6.47 -5.97 12.49
C GLU A 129 7.85 -5.35 12.73
N ALA A 130 8.87 -5.86 12.04
CA ALA A 130 10.23 -5.33 12.11
C ALA A 130 10.30 -3.87 11.64
N LYS A 131 9.50 -3.49 10.64
CA LYS A 131 9.46 -2.11 10.13
C LYS A 131 8.81 -1.14 11.10
N PHE A 132 7.75 -1.52 11.81
CA PHE A 132 6.93 -0.56 12.56
C PHE A 132 7.07 -0.67 14.07
N PHE A 133 7.35 -1.84 14.62
CA PHE A 133 7.41 -2.08 16.06
C PHE A 133 8.82 -2.23 16.62
N ASN A 134 9.83 -2.46 15.77
CA ASN A 134 11.20 -2.57 16.26
C ASN A 134 11.68 -1.24 16.87
N GLU A 135 12.43 -1.36 17.96
CA GLU A 135 13.00 -0.22 18.69
C GLU A 135 14.12 0.45 17.88
N GLY A 136 14.53 1.63 18.31
CA GLY A 136 15.63 2.39 17.69
C GLY A 136 15.17 3.53 16.79
N ASP A 137 16.05 3.98 15.91
CA ASP A 137 15.79 5.04 14.94
C ASP A 137 15.21 4.50 13.62
N ALA A 138 14.89 5.43 12.71
CA ALA A 138 14.33 5.09 11.41
C ALA A 138 15.27 4.23 10.55
N ALA A 139 16.59 4.42 10.65
CA ALA A 139 17.57 3.67 9.89
C ALA A 139 17.64 2.22 10.40
N GLN A 140 17.64 2.02 11.72
CA GLN A 140 17.59 0.70 12.35
C GLN A 140 16.33 -0.08 11.96
N ARG A 141 15.15 0.58 11.94
CA ARG A 141 13.90 -0.04 11.45
C ARG A 141 13.92 -0.38 9.97
N LYS A 142 14.48 0.50 9.11
CA LYS A 142 14.67 0.21 7.67
C LYS A 142 15.56 -1.03 7.48
N PHE A 143 16.63 -1.15 8.28
CA PHE A 143 17.53 -2.29 8.22
C PHE A 143 16.85 -3.58 8.70
N ALA A 144 16.12 -3.54 9.81
CA ALA A 144 15.37 -4.68 10.31
C ALA A 144 14.30 -5.17 9.32
N TYR A 145 13.59 -4.23 8.67
CA TYR A 145 12.65 -4.55 7.59
C TYR A 145 13.33 -5.28 6.42
N ARG A 146 14.48 -4.75 5.99
CA ARG A 146 15.29 -5.33 4.91
C ARG A 146 15.77 -6.74 5.24
N GLU A 147 16.24 -6.99 6.46
CA GLU A 147 16.69 -8.33 6.90
C GLU A 147 15.53 -9.33 6.93
N ALA A 148 14.36 -8.92 7.44
CA ALA A 148 13.17 -9.77 7.41
C ALA A 148 12.71 -10.08 5.98
N MET A 149 12.76 -9.09 5.08
CA MET A 149 12.46 -9.30 3.65
C MET A 149 13.50 -10.18 2.95
N GLN A 150 14.78 -10.09 3.33
CA GLN A 150 15.83 -10.96 2.82
C GLN A 150 15.55 -12.43 3.18
N GLN A 151 15.23 -12.71 4.45
CA GLN A 151 14.89 -14.07 4.89
C GLN A 151 13.69 -14.63 4.13
N LEU A 152 12.67 -13.79 3.88
CA LEU A 152 11.51 -14.21 3.09
C LEU A 152 11.88 -14.47 1.63
N TYR A 153 12.75 -13.64 1.02
CA TYR A 153 13.22 -13.85 -0.34
C TYR A 153 14.06 -15.12 -0.49
N GLU A 154 14.92 -15.44 0.48
CA GLU A 154 15.70 -16.68 0.49
C GLU A 154 14.79 -17.93 0.56
N ALA A 155 13.66 -17.84 1.28
CA ALA A 155 12.67 -18.91 1.35
C ALA A 155 11.77 -19.02 0.10
N TYR A 156 11.55 -17.90 -0.62
CA TYR A 156 10.69 -17.82 -1.80
C TYR A 156 11.36 -17.07 -2.97
N PRO A 157 12.50 -17.54 -3.51
CA PRO A 157 13.31 -16.76 -4.44
C PRO A 157 12.65 -16.54 -5.81
N ASN A 158 11.69 -17.38 -6.18
CA ASN A 158 10.95 -17.28 -7.45
C ASN A 158 9.64 -16.49 -7.31
N ASP A 159 9.33 -15.98 -6.13
CA ASP A 159 8.12 -15.20 -5.90
C ASP A 159 8.36 -13.73 -6.24
N HIS A 160 7.76 -13.26 -7.33
CA HIS A 160 7.99 -11.90 -7.84
C HIS A 160 7.53 -10.81 -6.87
N GLU A 161 6.50 -11.06 -6.06
CA GLU A 161 6.04 -10.08 -5.07
C GLU A 161 7.05 -9.98 -3.93
N VAL A 162 7.52 -11.12 -3.40
CA VAL A 162 8.58 -11.15 -2.38
C VAL A 162 9.84 -10.45 -2.91
N ALA A 163 10.27 -10.77 -4.12
CA ALA A 163 11.44 -10.15 -4.76
C ALA A 163 11.27 -8.63 -4.91
N SER A 164 10.08 -8.17 -5.31
CA SER A 164 9.78 -6.74 -5.48
C SER A 164 9.86 -5.98 -4.16
N TYR A 165 9.24 -6.48 -3.10
CA TYR A 165 9.32 -5.85 -1.78
C TYR A 165 10.73 -5.93 -1.18
N TYR A 166 11.47 -7.01 -1.43
CA TYR A 166 12.86 -7.12 -0.99
C TYR A 166 13.75 -6.08 -1.70
N ALA A 167 13.65 -5.96 -3.03
CA ALA A 167 14.35 -4.94 -3.80
C ALA A 167 14.05 -3.52 -3.28
N LEU A 168 12.78 -3.22 -2.99
CA LEU A 168 12.39 -1.93 -2.43
C LEU A 168 12.96 -1.69 -1.03
N SER A 169 13.04 -2.73 -0.19
CA SER A 169 13.67 -2.64 1.13
C SER A 169 15.18 -2.35 1.06
N LEU A 170 15.87 -2.93 0.06
CA LEU A 170 17.29 -2.66 -0.20
C LEU A 170 17.50 -1.18 -0.55
N LEU A 171 16.67 -0.67 -1.46
CA LEU A 171 16.71 0.74 -1.87
C LEU A 171 16.43 1.68 -0.69
N SER A 172 15.40 1.38 0.12
CA SER A 172 15.05 2.19 1.29
C SER A 172 16.19 2.25 2.31
N ALA A 173 16.81 1.12 2.62
CA ALA A 173 17.91 1.05 3.58
C ALA A 173 19.20 1.73 3.08
N ALA A 174 19.35 1.93 1.76
CA ALA A 174 20.47 2.65 1.18
C ALA A 174 20.30 4.18 1.21
N SER A 175 19.06 4.68 1.24
CA SER A 175 18.76 6.12 1.38
C SER A 175 19.04 6.59 2.81
N ARG A 176 20.07 7.43 2.97
CA ARG A 176 20.44 8.09 4.23
C ARG A 176 19.63 9.36 4.43
#